data_AF-B2W0D5-F1
#
_entry.id   AF-B2W0D5-F1
#
_cell.length_a   1.000
_cell.length_b   1.000
_cell.length_c   1.000
_cell.angle_alpha   90.00
_cell.angle_beta   90.00
_cell.angle_gamma   90.00
#
_symmetry.space_group_name_H-M   'P 1'
#
loop_
_entity.id
_entity.type
_entity.pdbx_description
1 polymer ?
#
loop_
_entity_poly.entity_id
_entity_poly.type
_entity_poly.pdbx_seq_one_letter_code
_entity_poly.pdbx_strand_id
1 'polypeptide(L)'
;MLRYEGILKFSLVPSIIFFLLSLASVALTTTYWIFGDWIVPRYINVVTTEFDDRAQRYVTDKTIVYFTNEDTDATIVSGCLNLTAGVLALIAWSSLRKPDMDSQLNTNRRRFWILSVVVMTVAGSIMALVSLILHYTKRGSDRWGCTSERAMMGGELNTNLYCPREMAACNYQPRFLKGTQRMNADITCNCAVAAKWLQIILIVVGLITMTMFAMQARIRRTTRSMHSKEQSRTEQPRPENAEVGVAV
;
A
#
# COMPACT_ATOMS: atom_id res chain seq x y z
N MET A 1 -15.30 -30.02 -10.25
CA MET A 1 -15.90 -28.67 -10.27
C MET A 1 -16.08 -28.04 -8.87
N LEU A 2 -16.53 -28.78 -7.84
CA LEU A 2 -16.82 -28.25 -6.48
C LEU A 2 -15.68 -27.49 -5.76
N ARG A 3 -14.40 -27.90 -5.89
CA ARG A 3 -13.28 -27.22 -5.21
C ARG A 3 -12.97 -25.83 -5.78
N TYR A 4 -13.23 -25.61 -7.06
CA TYR A 4 -12.92 -24.33 -7.73
C TYR A 4 -13.91 -23.24 -7.34
N GLU A 5 -15.22 -23.54 -7.36
CA GLU A 5 -16.25 -22.59 -6.97
C GLU A 5 -16.16 -22.20 -5.48
N GLY A 6 -15.75 -23.15 -4.62
CA GLY A 6 -15.51 -22.88 -3.20
C GLY A 6 -14.38 -21.86 -2.98
N ILE A 7 -13.25 -22.04 -3.65
CA ILE A 7 -12.10 -21.12 -3.56
C ILE A 7 -12.42 -19.76 -4.19
N LEU A 8 -13.18 -19.74 -5.29
CA LEU A 8 -13.63 -18.50 -5.91
C LEU A 8 -14.58 -17.74 -4.98
N LYS A 9 -15.56 -18.40 -4.35
CA LYS A 9 -16.44 -17.76 -3.35
C LYS A 9 -15.65 -17.26 -2.15
N PHE A 10 -14.65 -18.00 -1.69
CA PHE A 10 -13.82 -17.60 -0.54
C PHE A 10 -12.89 -16.42 -0.86
N SER A 11 -12.48 -16.22 -2.12
CA SER A 11 -11.60 -15.10 -2.49
C SER A 11 -12.32 -13.75 -2.53
N LEU A 12 -13.66 -13.73 -2.51
CA LEU A 12 -14.45 -12.49 -2.50
C LEU A 12 -14.23 -11.69 -1.21
N VAL A 13 -14.34 -12.35 -0.06
CA VAL A 13 -14.21 -11.72 1.26
C VAL A 13 -12.87 -10.97 1.42
N PRO A 14 -11.70 -11.59 1.20
CA PRO A 14 -10.44 -10.87 1.31
C PRO A 14 -10.28 -9.81 0.22
N SER A 15 -10.90 -9.95 -0.96
CA SER A 15 -10.88 -8.90 -1.99
C SER A 15 -11.68 -7.65 -1.58
N ILE A 16 -12.84 -7.83 -0.94
CA ILE A 16 -13.65 -6.73 -0.39
C ILE A 16 -12.90 -6.05 0.75
N ILE A 17 -12.35 -6.83 1.69
CA ILE A 17 -11.56 -6.30 2.81
C ILE A 17 -10.34 -5.53 2.26
N PHE A 18 -9.62 -6.08 1.29
CA PHE A 18 -8.49 -5.42 0.64
C PHE A 18 -8.89 -4.09 0.01
N PHE A 19 -10.02 -4.05 -0.71
CA PHE A 19 -10.55 -2.82 -1.29
C PHE A 19 -10.88 -1.78 -0.22
N LEU A 20 -11.60 -2.15 0.84
CA LEU A 20 -11.99 -1.23 1.91
C LEU A 20 -10.78 -0.69 2.68
N LEU A 21 -9.80 -1.52 2.98
CA LEU A 21 -8.57 -1.11 3.64
C LEU A 21 -7.74 -0.18 2.75
N SER A 22 -7.66 -0.46 1.45
CA SER A 22 -6.97 0.41 0.50
C SER A 22 -7.66 1.77 0.40
N LEU A 23 -8.99 1.80 0.39
CA LEU A 23 -9.77 3.03 0.40
C LEU A 23 -9.53 3.83 1.68
N ALA A 24 -9.58 3.17 2.84
CA ALA A 24 -9.28 3.79 4.12
C ALA A 24 -7.85 4.34 4.17
N SER A 25 -6.88 3.63 3.58
CA SER A 25 -5.49 4.09 3.50
C SER A 25 -5.35 5.34 2.67
N VAL A 26 -5.99 5.40 1.50
CA VAL A 26 -6.00 6.61 0.67
C VAL A 26 -6.66 7.75 1.43
N ALA A 27 -7.83 7.53 2.03
CA ALA A 27 -8.56 8.56 2.79
C ALA A 27 -7.75 9.11 3.97
N LEU A 28 -7.12 8.24 4.77
CA LEU A 28 -6.25 8.66 5.88
C LEU A 28 -5.03 9.43 5.37
N THR A 29 -4.43 8.96 4.28
CA THR A 29 -3.24 9.58 3.69
C THR A 29 -3.53 10.97 3.17
N THR A 30 -4.62 11.11 2.40
CA THR A 30 -5.09 12.41 1.92
C THR A 30 -5.44 13.32 3.09
N THR A 31 -6.07 12.78 4.14
CA THR A 31 -6.47 13.58 5.31
C THR A 31 -5.24 14.14 6.02
N TYR A 32 -4.26 13.32 6.42
CA TYR A 32 -3.09 13.85 7.13
C TYR A 32 -2.23 14.74 6.24
N TRP A 33 -2.20 14.50 4.93
CA TRP A 33 -1.52 15.37 3.97
C TRP A 33 -2.19 16.76 3.93
N ILE A 34 -3.52 16.82 3.78
CA ILE A 34 -4.27 18.09 3.77
C ILE A 34 -4.11 18.83 5.11
N PHE A 35 -4.27 18.12 6.22
CA PHE A 35 -4.15 18.75 7.52
C PHE A 35 -2.74 19.25 7.80
N GLY A 36 -1.72 18.45 7.54
CA GLY A 36 -0.33 18.82 7.74
C GLY A 36 0.08 20.02 6.89
N ASP A 37 -0.32 20.04 5.61
CA ASP A 37 0.18 21.03 4.67
C ASP A 37 -0.56 22.37 4.71
N TRP A 38 -1.88 22.37 4.97
CA TRP A 38 -2.72 23.57 4.89
C TRP A 38 -3.34 24.02 6.22
N ILE A 39 -3.55 23.11 7.18
CA ILE A 39 -4.29 23.42 8.41
C ILE A 39 -3.36 23.63 9.59
N VAL A 40 -2.34 22.79 9.74
CA VAL A 40 -1.37 22.90 10.84
C VAL A 40 -0.32 23.96 10.46
N PRO A 41 -0.11 25.00 11.29
CA PRO A 41 0.87 26.02 11.00
C PRO A 41 2.29 25.45 10.98
N ARG A 42 3.03 25.79 9.93
CA ARG A 42 4.43 25.41 9.75
C ARG A 42 5.41 26.40 10.39
N TYR A 43 4.96 27.64 10.57
CA TYR A 43 5.73 28.70 11.20
C TYR A 43 5.46 28.70 12.70
N ILE A 44 6.50 28.47 13.50
CA ILE A 44 6.43 28.30 14.95
C ILE A 44 7.45 29.20 15.62
N ASN A 45 7.00 30.01 16.57
CA ASN A 45 7.91 30.80 17.41
C ASN A 45 8.34 29.95 18.62
N VAL A 46 9.63 29.67 18.72
CA VAL A 46 10.22 28.90 19.82
C VAL A 46 10.92 29.87 20.76
N VAL A 47 10.55 29.87 22.03
CA VAL A 47 11.27 30.64 23.05
C VAL A 47 12.57 29.90 23.38
N THR A 48 13.71 30.53 23.16
CA THR A 48 15.03 29.95 23.46
C THR A 48 15.35 30.11 24.95
N THR A 49 16.44 29.47 25.39
CA THR A 49 16.97 29.63 26.75
C THR A 49 17.77 30.91 26.95
N GLU A 50 18.02 31.68 25.88
CA GLU A 50 18.78 32.92 25.92
C GLU A 50 17.87 34.07 26.36
N PHE A 51 18.28 34.79 27.40
CA PHE A 51 17.56 35.94 27.92
C PHE A 51 18.21 37.23 27.40
N ASP A 52 17.42 38.08 26.73
CA ASP A 52 17.87 39.39 26.28
C ASP A 52 17.69 40.39 27.43
N ASP A 53 18.79 40.70 28.11
CA ASP A 53 18.83 41.65 29.23
C ASP A 53 18.36 43.07 28.83
N ARG A 54 18.48 43.46 27.55
CA ARG A 54 18.01 44.79 27.10
C ARG A 54 16.51 44.82 26.89
N ALA A 55 15.95 43.77 26.30
CA ALA A 55 14.52 43.66 26.06
C ALA A 55 13.74 43.04 27.23
N GLN A 56 14.43 42.60 28.29
CA GLN A 56 13.87 41.95 29.49
C GLN A 56 12.96 40.76 29.13
N ARG A 57 13.34 39.99 28.10
CA ARG A 57 12.56 38.85 27.59
C ARG A 57 13.47 37.76 27.04
N TYR A 58 12.98 36.52 27.04
CA TYR A 58 13.65 35.43 26.33
C TYR A 58 13.61 35.65 24.82
N VAL A 59 14.73 35.35 24.15
CA VAL A 59 14.85 35.45 22.69
C VAL A 59 13.92 34.44 22.04
N THR A 60 13.17 34.87 21.02
CA THR A 60 12.32 33.99 20.23
C THR A 60 13.01 33.62 18.93
N ASP A 61 13.28 32.34 18.73
CA ASP A 61 13.72 31.78 17.46
C ASP A 61 12.51 31.49 16.56
N LYS A 62 12.58 31.97 15.33
CA LYS A 62 11.54 31.78 14.33
C LYS A 62 11.86 30.49 13.58
N THR A 63 11.08 29.45 13.86
CA THR A 63 11.30 28.13 13.29
C THR A 63 10.29 27.81 12.21
N ILE A 64 10.77 27.37 11.04
CA ILE A 64 9.93 26.93 9.93
C ILE A 64 10.07 25.42 9.77
N VAL A 65 8.93 24.71 9.80
CA VAL A 65 8.88 23.26 9.58
C VAL A 65 8.63 22.97 8.10
N TYR A 66 9.61 22.37 7.45
CA TYR A 66 9.54 21.83 6.10
C TYR A 66 9.29 20.33 6.16
N PHE A 67 8.31 19.85 5.38
CA PHE A 67 8.04 18.42 5.28
C PHE A 67 8.91 17.78 4.22
N THR A 68 9.54 16.67 4.57
CA THR A 68 10.10 15.76 3.57
C THR A 68 8.95 14.99 2.92
N ASN A 69 8.94 14.90 1.58
CA ASN A 69 7.80 14.36 0.83
C ASN A 69 7.97 12.89 0.43
N GLU A 70 9.19 12.37 0.43
CA GLU A 70 9.51 11.06 -0.14
C GLU A 70 8.70 9.90 0.50
N ASP A 71 8.53 9.94 1.83
CA ASP A 71 7.75 8.93 2.58
C ASP A 71 6.25 9.01 2.23
N THR A 72 5.75 10.24 2.12
CA THR A 72 4.36 10.57 1.86
C THR A 72 4.01 10.22 0.42
N ASP A 73 4.87 10.53 -0.54
CA ASP A 73 4.73 10.19 -1.95
C ASP A 73 4.69 8.66 -2.13
N ALA A 74 5.61 7.93 -1.49
CA ALA A 74 5.60 6.47 -1.51
C ALA A 74 4.30 5.89 -0.90
N THR A 75 3.79 6.48 0.17
CA THR A 75 2.53 6.10 0.83
C THR A 75 1.32 6.32 -0.08
N ILE A 76 1.26 7.47 -0.76
CA ILE A 76 0.21 7.79 -1.73
C ILE A 76 0.23 6.81 -2.90
N VAL A 77 1.41 6.59 -3.51
CA VAL A 77 1.56 5.66 -4.64
C VAL A 77 1.14 4.25 -4.23
N SER A 78 1.57 3.78 -3.05
CA SER A 78 1.16 2.49 -2.53
C SER A 78 -0.36 2.38 -2.36
N GLY A 79 -0.99 3.38 -1.74
CA GLY A 79 -2.44 3.43 -1.55
C GLY A 79 -3.20 3.36 -2.88
N CYS A 80 -2.79 4.13 -3.88
CA CYS A 80 -3.40 4.14 -5.21
C CYS A 80 -3.24 2.80 -5.95
N LEU A 81 -2.05 2.19 -5.89
CA LEU A 81 -1.79 0.89 -6.51
C LEU A 81 -2.58 -0.23 -5.84
N ASN A 82 -2.62 -0.27 -4.50
CA ASN A 82 -3.39 -1.25 -3.75
C ASN A 82 -4.91 -1.07 -3.91
N LEU A 83 -5.39 0.17 -4.03
CA LEU A 83 -6.80 0.44 -4.35
C LEU A 83 -7.15 -0.06 -5.75
N THR A 84 -6.30 0.24 -6.74
CA THR A 84 -6.46 -0.26 -8.11
C THR A 84 -6.45 -1.79 -8.14
N ALA A 85 -5.53 -2.43 -7.40
CA ALA A 85 -5.48 -3.87 -7.25
C ALA A 85 -6.77 -4.43 -6.62
N GLY A 86 -7.32 -3.78 -5.59
CA GLY A 86 -8.58 -4.15 -4.97
C GLY A 86 -9.77 -4.08 -5.94
N VAL A 87 -9.88 -3.00 -6.72
CA VAL A 87 -10.90 -2.87 -7.77
C VAL A 87 -10.75 -3.98 -8.82
N LEU A 88 -9.53 -4.20 -9.30
CA LEU A 88 -9.24 -5.25 -10.27
C LEU A 88 -9.54 -6.65 -9.71
N ALA A 89 -9.31 -6.89 -8.41
CA ALA A 89 -9.63 -8.15 -7.77
C ALA A 89 -11.14 -8.43 -7.76
N LEU A 90 -11.96 -7.41 -7.48
CA LEU A 90 -13.42 -7.52 -7.54
C LEU A 90 -13.93 -7.77 -8.97
N ILE A 91 -13.37 -7.05 -9.96
CA ILE A 91 -13.74 -7.24 -11.37
C ILE A 91 -13.25 -8.61 -11.89
N ALA A 92 -12.04 -9.03 -11.50
CA ALA A 92 -11.49 -10.33 -11.84
C ALA A 92 -12.36 -11.45 -11.27
N TRP A 93 -12.80 -11.32 -10.02
CA TRP A 93 -13.69 -12.28 -9.39
C TRP A 93 -15.00 -12.45 -10.16
N SER A 94 -15.68 -11.34 -10.52
CA SER A 94 -16.94 -11.39 -11.27
C SER A 94 -16.74 -11.91 -12.69
N SER A 95 -15.64 -11.54 -13.34
CA SER A 95 -15.32 -11.95 -14.70
C SER A 95 -14.96 -13.43 -14.78
N LEU A 96 -14.12 -13.94 -13.88
CA LEU A 96 -13.59 -15.31 -13.89
C LEU A 96 -14.62 -16.39 -13.54
N ARG A 97 -15.77 -15.99 -12.98
CA ARG A 97 -16.90 -16.87 -12.67
C ARG A 97 -17.74 -17.24 -13.89
N LYS A 98 -17.67 -16.46 -14.98
CA LYS A 98 -18.49 -16.72 -16.17
C LYS A 98 -18.14 -18.10 -16.76
N PRO A 99 -19.14 -18.92 -17.14
CA PRO A 99 -18.92 -20.31 -17.57
C PRO A 99 -18.08 -20.41 -18.86
N ASP A 100 -18.15 -19.41 -19.74
CA ASP A 100 -17.36 -19.36 -20.97
C ASP A 100 -15.87 -19.03 -20.73
N MET A 101 -15.46 -18.60 -19.53
CA MET A 101 -14.06 -18.23 -19.27
C MET A 101 -13.10 -19.43 -19.20
N ASP A 102 -13.61 -20.65 -19.20
CA ASP A 102 -12.80 -21.87 -19.28
C ASP A 102 -12.54 -22.32 -20.72
N SER A 103 -13.16 -21.68 -21.73
CA SER A 103 -12.88 -21.92 -23.14
C SER A 103 -11.45 -21.49 -23.53
N GLN A 104 -10.87 -22.17 -24.55
CA GLN A 104 -9.51 -21.86 -24.99
C GLN A 104 -9.38 -20.44 -25.54
N LEU A 105 -10.41 -19.94 -26.22
CA LEU A 105 -10.49 -18.60 -26.80
C LEU A 105 -10.34 -17.50 -25.74
N ASN A 106 -10.80 -17.75 -24.51
CA ASN A 106 -10.73 -16.80 -23.39
C ASN A 106 -9.43 -16.89 -22.56
N THR A 107 -8.43 -17.65 -23.02
CA THR A 107 -7.16 -17.87 -22.27
C THR A 107 -6.42 -16.56 -21.96
N ASN A 108 -6.33 -15.64 -22.93
CA ASN A 108 -5.61 -14.37 -22.76
C ASN A 108 -6.34 -13.45 -21.78
N ARG A 109 -7.68 -13.38 -21.87
CA ARG A 109 -8.51 -12.60 -20.95
C ARG A 109 -8.39 -13.09 -19.50
N ARG A 110 -8.33 -14.41 -19.29
CA ARG A 110 -8.09 -15.00 -17.97
C ARG A 110 -6.70 -14.63 -17.42
N ARG A 111 -5.67 -14.73 -18.26
CA ARG A 111 -4.29 -14.38 -17.86
C ARG A 111 -4.19 -12.91 -17.49
N PHE A 112 -4.82 -12.03 -18.27
CA PHE A 112 -4.87 -10.59 -18.00
C PHE A 112 -5.42 -10.31 -16.60
N TRP A 113 -6.63 -10.78 -16.26
CA TRP A 113 -7.23 -10.51 -14.95
C TRP A 113 -6.37 -10.97 -13.78
N ILE A 114 -5.80 -12.18 -13.87
CA ILE A 114 -4.96 -12.73 -12.80
C ILE A 114 -3.64 -11.95 -12.70
N LEU A 115 -2.98 -11.68 -13.84
CA LEU A 115 -1.71 -10.95 -13.87
C LEU A 115 -1.87 -9.51 -13.40
N SER A 116 -2.93 -8.81 -13.79
CA SER A 116 -3.18 -7.43 -13.37
C SER A 116 -3.32 -7.33 -11.85
N VAL A 117 -4.05 -8.25 -11.22
CA VAL A 117 -4.15 -8.30 -9.74
C VAL A 117 -2.79 -8.56 -9.12
N VAL A 118 -2.05 -9.55 -9.61
CA VAL A 118 -0.72 -9.90 -9.07
C VAL A 118 0.26 -8.73 -9.21
N VAL A 119 0.40 -8.15 -10.40
CA VAL A 119 1.36 -7.07 -10.68
C VAL A 119 1.04 -5.83 -9.86
N MET A 120 -0.22 -5.40 -9.81
CA MET A 120 -0.61 -4.22 -9.04
C MET A 120 -0.43 -4.42 -7.54
N THR A 121 -0.76 -5.61 -7.03
CA THR A 121 -0.58 -5.92 -5.60
C THR A 121 0.90 -5.98 -5.22
N VAL A 122 1.75 -6.57 -6.07
CA VAL A 122 3.21 -6.62 -5.85
C VAL A 122 3.79 -5.20 -5.88
N ALA A 123 3.47 -4.40 -6.90
CA ALA A 123 3.95 -3.03 -7.00
C ALA A 123 3.49 -2.18 -5.81
N GLY A 124 2.21 -2.28 -5.43
CA GLY A 124 1.65 -1.60 -4.25
C GLY A 124 2.32 -2.02 -2.94
N SER A 125 2.61 -3.32 -2.77
CA SER A 125 3.30 -3.86 -1.59
C SER A 125 4.77 -3.42 -1.51
N ILE A 126 5.46 -3.34 -2.66
CA ILE A 126 6.82 -2.80 -2.72
C ILE A 126 6.81 -1.33 -2.31
N MET A 127 5.88 -0.53 -2.83
CA MET A 127 5.77 0.88 -2.45
C MET A 127 5.39 1.08 -0.98
N ALA A 128 4.56 0.20 -0.42
CA ALA A 128 4.26 0.17 1.02
C ALA A 128 5.53 -0.07 1.85
N LEU A 129 6.35 -1.04 1.43
CA LEU A 129 7.63 -1.34 2.07
C LEU A 129 8.62 -0.18 1.94
N VAL A 130 8.70 0.46 0.77
CA VAL A 130 9.53 1.65 0.53
C VAL A 130 9.10 2.79 1.46
N SER A 131 7.80 3.06 1.60
CA SER A 131 7.28 4.04 2.55
C SER A 131 7.74 3.75 3.99
N LEU A 132 7.63 2.49 4.44
CA LEU A 132 8.08 2.07 5.77
C LEU A 132 9.59 2.25 5.95
N ILE A 133 10.39 1.90 4.94
CA ILE A 133 11.86 2.07 4.98
C ILE A 133 12.20 3.57 5.06
N LEU A 134 11.63 4.38 4.17
CA LEU A 134 11.86 5.83 4.13
C LEU A 134 11.46 6.51 5.44
N HIS A 135 10.36 6.07 6.05
CA HIS A 135 9.93 6.59 7.35
C HIS A 135 11.03 6.46 8.43
N TYR A 136 11.76 5.34 8.45
CA TYR A 136 12.84 5.12 9.41
C TYR A 136 14.19 5.70 8.97
N THR A 137 14.49 5.72 7.66
CA THR A 137 15.79 6.19 7.16
C THR A 137 15.86 7.71 6.98
N LYS A 138 14.72 8.38 6.76
CA LYS A 138 14.63 9.85 6.63
C LYS A 138 14.36 10.55 7.97
N ARG A 139 14.41 9.81 9.08
CA ARG A 139 14.38 10.40 10.42
C ARG A 139 15.67 11.19 10.63
N GLY A 140 15.53 12.49 10.91
CA GLY A 140 16.67 13.36 11.16
C GLY A 140 17.32 13.11 12.52
N SER A 141 18.53 13.66 12.69
CA SER A 141 19.40 13.42 13.85
C SER A 141 18.94 14.09 15.14
N ASP A 142 18.03 15.06 15.06
CA ASP A 142 17.62 15.82 16.24
C ASP A 142 16.70 15.00 17.14
N ARG A 143 16.54 15.46 18.39
CA ARG A 143 15.68 14.83 19.40
C ARG A 143 14.22 14.62 18.95
N TRP A 144 13.77 15.36 17.94
CA TRP A 144 12.43 15.30 17.37
C TRP A 144 12.31 14.38 16.15
N GLY A 145 13.41 13.82 15.65
CA GLY A 145 13.47 13.06 14.40
C GLY A 145 13.49 13.93 13.14
N CYS A 146 14.00 15.16 13.27
CA CYS A 146 14.11 16.15 12.20
C CYS A 146 15.57 16.55 12.00
N THR A 147 15.87 17.21 10.88
CA THR A 147 17.17 17.82 10.61
C THR A 147 17.02 19.34 10.72
N SER A 148 17.79 19.98 11.59
CA SER A 148 17.81 21.43 11.73
C SER A 148 18.93 22.07 10.93
N GLU A 149 18.61 23.18 10.27
CA GLU A 149 19.55 24.04 9.58
C GLU A 149 19.26 25.49 9.95
N ARG A 150 20.27 26.26 10.34
CA ARG A 150 20.11 27.70 10.60
C ARG A 150 20.48 28.47 9.35
N ALA A 151 19.52 29.23 8.82
CA ALA A 151 19.70 30.03 7.63
C ALA A 151 19.23 31.46 7.88
N MET A 152 19.95 32.44 7.33
CA MET A 152 19.55 33.84 7.37
C MET A 152 18.48 34.07 6.31
N MET A 153 17.23 34.35 6.72
CA MET A 153 16.12 34.64 5.80
C MET A 153 15.44 35.94 6.21
N GLY A 154 15.37 36.89 5.28
CA GLY A 154 14.74 38.19 5.53
C GLY A 154 15.49 39.08 6.53
N GLY A 155 16.81 38.89 6.70
CA GLY A 155 17.63 39.68 7.62
C GLY A 155 17.66 39.15 9.06
N GLU A 156 16.90 38.10 9.37
CA GLU A 156 16.89 37.42 10.66
C GLU A 156 17.41 35.98 10.52
N LEU A 157 18.07 35.46 11.55
CA LEU A 157 18.53 34.08 11.61
C LEU A 157 17.35 33.18 12.01
N ASN A 158 16.89 32.34 11.09
CA ASN A 158 15.77 31.42 11.32
C ASN A 158 16.27 29.98 11.37
N THR A 159 15.62 29.16 12.20
CA THR A 159 15.83 27.71 12.20
C THR A 159 14.87 27.04 11.21
N ASN A 160 15.40 26.38 10.19
CA ASN A 160 14.65 25.54 9.26
C ASN A 160 14.72 24.09 9.75
N LEU A 161 13.57 23.48 10.01
CA LEU A 161 13.47 22.08 10.42
C LEU A 161 12.90 21.25 9.28
N TYR A 162 13.67 20.30 8.77
CA TYR A 162 13.22 19.32 7.80
C TYR A 162 12.80 18.04 8.50
N CYS A 163 11.51 17.71 8.43
CA CYS A 163 10.91 16.60 9.16
C CYS A 163 10.02 15.76 8.26
N PRO A 164 9.98 14.42 8.44
CA PRO A 164 8.82 13.64 8.01
C PRO A 164 7.54 14.20 8.66
N ARG A 165 6.41 14.14 7.94
CA ARG A 165 5.11 14.68 8.42
C ARG A 165 4.72 14.10 9.77
N GLU A 166 4.92 12.79 9.96
CA GLU A 166 4.65 12.12 11.24
C GLU A 166 5.53 12.69 12.38
N MET A 167 6.84 12.86 12.15
CA MET A 167 7.76 13.35 13.19
C MET A 167 7.43 14.79 13.58
N ALA A 168 7.11 15.63 12.60
CA ALA A 168 6.65 16.99 12.85
C ALA A 168 5.36 17.02 13.67
N ALA A 169 4.32 16.30 13.22
CA ALA A 169 3.00 16.32 13.84
C ALA A 169 2.96 15.61 15.20
N CYS A 170 3.74 14.55 15.40
CA CYS A 170 3.74 13.77 16.64
C CYS A 170 4.74 14.26 17.69
N ASN A 171 5.93 14.69 17.28
CA ASN A 171 7.02 14.96 18.22
C ASN A 171 7.30 16.45 18.41
N TYR A 172 7.21 17.25 17.34
CA TYR A 172 7.62 18.66 17.37
C TYR A 172 6.45 19.62 17.61
N GLN A 173 5.51 19.71 16.66
CA GLN A 173 4.46 20.72 16.61
C GLN A 173 3.56 20.75 17.87
N PRO A 174 3.13 19.62 18.47
CA PRO A 174 2.26 19.65 19.65
C PRO A 174 2.88 20.33 20.88
N ARG A 175 4.22 20.46 20.93
CA ARG A 175 4.91 21.10 22.05
C ARG A 175 4.92 22.62 21.99
N PHE A 176 4.78 23.17 20.79
CA PHE A 176 4.89 24.61 20.56
C PHE A 176 3.58 25.26 20.10
N LEU A 177 2.65 24.46 19.56
CA LEU A 177 1.31 24.91 19.21
C LEU A 177 0.38 24.90 20.43
N LYS A 178 -0.63 25.78 20.41
CA LYS A 178 -1.63 25.93 21.47
C LYS A 178 -3.06 25.85 20.90
N GLY A 179 -4.01 25.52 21.76
CA GLY A 179 -5.44 25.50 21.42
C GLY A 179 -5.77 24.58 20.24
N THR A 180 -6.56 25.08 19.30
CA THR A 180 -7.04 24.35 18.12
C THR A 180 -5.90 23.87 17.21
N GLN A 181 -4.80 24.62 17.11
CA GLN A 181 -3.66 24.24 16.28
C GLN A 181 -2.94 22.99 16.80
N ARG A 182 -2.85 22.85 18.13
CA ARG A 182 -2.32 21.64 18.77
C ARG A 182 -3.24 20.45 18.51
N MET A 183 -4.54 20.63 18.68
CA MET A 183 -5.53 19.58 18.39
C MET A 183 -5.44 19.10 16.94
N ASN A 184 -5.27 20.01 15.98
CA ASN A 184 -5.09 19.67 14.57
C ASN A 184 -3.78 18.90 14.33
N ALA A 185 -2.70 19.25 15.04
CA ALA A 185 -1.44 18.49 14.98
C ALA A 185 -1.61 17.08 15.56
N ASP A 186 -2.33 16.93 16.68
CA ASP A 186 -2.61 15.62 17.30
C ASP A 186 -3.47 14.73 16.39
N ILE A 187 -4.48 15.29 15.72
CA ILE A 187 -5.27 14.58 14.70
C ILE A 187 -4.38 14.14 13.54
N THR A 188 -3.53 15.04 13.04
CA THR A 188 -2.58 14.75 11.94
C THR A 188 -1.64 13.61 12.33
N CYS A 189 -1.11 13.63 13.56
CA CYS A 189 -0.27 12.57 14.11
C CYS A 189 -1.00 11.22 14.10
N ASN A 190 -2.22 11.17 14.65
CA ASN A 190 -3.00 9.93 14.70
C ASN A 190 -3.28 9.37 13.30
N CYS A 191 -3.64 10.23 12.34
CA CYS A 191 -3.85 9.83 10.96
C CYS A 191 -2.57 9.31 10.30
N ALA A 192 -1.42 9.96 10.52
CA ALA A 192 -0.12 9.54 9.97
C ALA A 192 0.31 8.17 10.55
N VAL A 193 0.22 8.00 11.87
CA VAL A 193 0.52 6.74 12.55
C VAL A 193 -0.41 5.63 12.07
N ALA A 194 -1.71 5.90 11.97
CA ALA A 194 -2.68 4.92 11.48
C ALA A 194 -2.39 4.52 10.02
N ALA A 195 -2.09 5.49 9.15
CA ALA A 195 -1.74 5.22 7.76
C ALA A 195 -0.50 4.32 7.64
N LYS A 196 0.53 4.55 8.48
CA LYS A 196 1.73 3.72 8.53
C LYS A 196 1.44 2.27 8.90
N TRP A 197 0.67 2.03 9.97
CA TRP A 197 0.31 0.66 10.36
C TRP A 197 -0.59 -0.03 9.34
N LEU A 198 -1.44 0.75 8.67
CA LEU A 198 -2.30 0.25 7.61
C LEU A 198 -1.49 -0.24 6.39
N GLN A 199 -0.31 0.34 6.10
CA GLN A 199 0.59 -0.18 5.06
C GLN A 199 1.01 -1.64 5.33
N ILE A 200 1.31 -2.00 6.58
CA ILE A 200 1.67 -3.38 6.95
C ILE A 200 0.48 -4.31 6.72
N ILE A 201 -0.71 -3.90 7.15
CA ILE A 201 -1.94 -4.68 6.97
C ILE A 201 -2.23 -4.86 5.47
N LEU A 202 -2.06 -3.81 4.66
CA LEU A 202 -2.25 -3.87 3.21
C LEU A 202 -1.28 -4.84 2.53
N ILE A 203 -0.02 -4.89 2.96
CA ILE A 203 0.95 -5.88 2.45
C ILE A 203 0.43 -7.30 2.75
N VAL A 204 0.03 -7.58 4.00
CA VAL A 204 -0.42 -8.92 4.40
C VAL A 204 -1.69 -9.32 3.64
N VAL A 205 -2.70 -8.45 3.61
CA VAL A 205 -3.98 -8.71 2.93
C VAL A 205 -3.79 -8.80 1.41
N GLY A 206 -2.91 -7.98 0.84
CA GLY A 206 -2.51 -8.05 -0.56
C GLY A 206 -1.84 -9.39 -0.91
N LEU A 207 -0.91 -9.86 -0.08
CA LEU A 207 -0.29 -11.18 -0.29
C LEU A 207 -1.31 -12.32 -0.19
N ILE A 208 -2.27 -12.23 0.73
CA ILE A 208 -3.36 -13.21 0.84
C ILE A 208 -4.23 -13.19 -0.43
N THR A 209 -4.70 -12.03 -0.89
CA THR A 209 -5.50 -11.95 -2.12
C THR A 209 -4.72 -12.46 -3.33
N MET A 210 -3.46 -12.06 -3.47
CA MET A 210 -2.56 -12.54 -4.53
C MET A 210 -2.41 -14.07 -4.50
N THR A 211 -2.14 -14.66 -3.34
CA THR A 211 -1.96 -16.12 -3.22
C THR A 211 -3.24 -16.87 -3.57
N MET A 212 -4.42 -16.35 -3.21
CA MET A 212 -5.70 -16.95 -3.59
C MET A 212 -5.92 -16.94 -5.10
N PHE A 213 -5.68 -15.81 -5.78
CA PHE A 213 -5.79 -15.74 -7.25
C PHE A 213 -4.73 -16.62 -7.94
N ALA A 214 -3.52 -16.69 -7.41
CA ALA A 214 -2.47 -17.59 -7.92
C ALA A 214 -2.84 -19.07 -7.74
N MET A 215 -3.44 -19.44 -6.60
CA MET A 215 -3.88 -20.80 -6.32
C MET A 215 -5.03 -21.21 -7.25
N GLN A 216 -6.00 -20.30 -7.49
CA GLN A 216 -7.05 -20.50 -8.50
C GLN A 216 -6.45 -20.74 -9.89
N ALA A 217 -5.44 -19.97 -10.28
CA ALA A 217 -4.74 -20.15 -11.55
C ALA A 217 -4.06 -21.53 -11.65
N ARG A 218 -3.40 -21.98 -10.58
CA ARG A 218 -2.72 -23.29 -10.52
C ARG A 218 -3.71 -24.46 -10.58
N ILE A 219 -4.81 -24.40 -9.84
CA ILE A 219 -5.84 -25.46 -9.83
C ILE A 219 -6.52 -25.57 -11.21
N ARG A 220 -6.76 -24.45 -11.89
CA ARG A 220 -7.30 -24.46 -13.26
C ARG A 220 -6.33 -25.08 -14.27
N ARG A 221 -5.03 -24.80 -14.16
CA ARG A 221 -4.00 -25.41 -15.04
C ARG A 221 -3.93 -26.93 -14.86
N THR A 222 -3.93 -27.41 -13.62
CA THR A 222 -3.83 -28.84 -13.30
C THR A 222 -5.07 -29.62 -13.77
N THR A 223 -6.27 -29.07 -13.56
CA THR A 223 -7.52 -29.71 -14.04
C THR A 223 -7.55 -29.84 -15.58
N ARG A 224 -7.04 -28.83 -16.31
CA ARG A 224 -6.94 -28.89 -17.79
C ARG A 224 -5.92 -29.94 -18.26
N SER A 225 -4.79 -30.08 -17.56
CA SER A 225 -3.77 -31.08 -17.92
C SER A 225 -4.26 -32.51 -17.74
N MET A 226 -5.17 -32.77 -16.80
CA MET A 226 -5.79 -34.09 -16.64
C MET A 226 -6.77 -34.38 -17.78
N HIS A 227 -7.67 -33.46 -18.11
CA HIS A 227 -8.61 -33.65 -19.23
C HIS A 227 -7.91 -33.82 -20.59
N SER A 228 -6.86 -33.05 -20.85
CA SER A 228 -6.11 -33.18 -22.11
C SER A 228 -5.35 -34.51 -22.21
N LYS A 229 -4.85 -35.04 -21.08
CA LYS A 229 -4.21 -36.37 -21.04
C LYS A 229 -5.20 -37.52 -21.18
N GLU A 230 -6.38 -37.38 -20.57
CA GLU A 230 -7.45 -38.37 -20.66
C GLU A 230 -7.96 -38.50 -22.09
N GLN A 231 -8.21 -37.36 -22.76
CA GLN A 231 -8.67 -37.31 -24.15
C GLN A 231 -7.66 -37.92 -25.12
N SER A 232 -6.36 -37.64 -24.96
CA SER A 232 -5.31 -38.29 -25.75
C SER A 232 -5.18 -39.80 -25.52
N ARG A 233 -5.69 -40.32 -24.39
CA ARG A 233 -5.65 -41.75 -24.06
C ARG A 233 -6.85 -42.51 -24.65
N THR A 234 -7.98 -41.83 -24.85
CA THR A 234 -9.18 -42.39 -25.48
C THR A 234 -9.06 -42.46 -27.01
N GLU A 235 -8.23 -41.59 -27.60
CA GLU A 235 -8.01 -41.51 -29.06
C GLU A 235 -6.94 -42.47 -29.58
N GLN A 236 -6.29 -43.25 -28.71
CA GLN A 236 -5.30 -44.25 -29.13
C GLN A 236 -6.03 -45.51 -29.62
N PRO A 237 -6.00 -45.84 -30.93
CA PRO A 237 -6.69 -47.00 -31.47
C PRO A 237 -6.15 -48.26 -30.80
N ARG A 238 -7.07 -49.06 -30.25
CA ARG A 238 -6.79 -50.37 -29.67
C ARG A 238 -6.15 -51.21 -30.78
N PRO A 239 -4.91 -51.74 -30.64
CA PRO A 239 -4.34 -52.61 -31.65
C PRO A 239 -5.29 -53.80 -31.80
N GLU A 240 -5.92 -53.85 -32.97
CA GLU A 240 -6.80 -54.94 -33.39
C GLU A 240 -5.98 -56.23 -33.36
N ASN A 241 -6.58 -57.27 -32.79
CA ASN A 241 -5.94 -58.52 -32.45
C ASN A 241 -5.13 -59.08 -33.63
N ALA A 242 -3.81 -59.18 -33.46
CA ALA A 242 -3.00 -60.03 -34.32
C ALA A 242 -3.46 -61.48 -34.08
N GLU A 243 -4.16 -62.02 -35.06
CA GLU A 243 -4.58 -63.42 -35.10
C GLU A 243 -3.39 -64.33 -34.80
N VAL A 244 -3.58 -65.15 -33.77
CA VAL A 244 -2.71 -66.28 -33.44
C VAL A 244 -2.96 -67.35 -34.51
N GLY A 245 -2.15 -67.34 -35.57
CA GLY A 245 -2.06 -68.43 -36.52
C GLY A 245 -1.37 -69.63 -35.88
N VAL A 246 -2.16 -70.60 -35.44
CA VAL A 246 -1.74 -71.94 -35.00
C VAL A 246 -1.57 -72.84 -36.23
N ALA A 247 -0.39 -73.48 -36.31
CA ALA A 247 -0.03 -74.77 -36.94
C ALA A 247 -0.64 -75.17 -38.30
N VAL A 248 0.22 -75.46 -39.30
CA VAL A 248 0.65 -76.82 -39.71
C VAL A 248 2.07 -76.73 -40.27
#